data_AF-A0A2N2I151-F1
#
_entry.id   AF-A0A2N2I151-F1
#
_cell.length_a   1.000
_cell.length_b   1.000
_cell.length_c   1.000
_cell.angle_alpha   90.00
_cell.angle_beta   90.00
_cell.angle_gamma   90.00
#
_symmetry.space_group_name_H-M   'P 1'
#
loop_
_entity.id
_entity.type
_entity.pdbx_description
1 polymer ?
#
loop_
_entity_poly.entity_id
_entity_poly.type
_entity_poly.pdbx_seq_one_letter_code
_entity_poly.pdbx_strand_id
1 'polypeptide(L)'
;MTGQWIDASLNGGGPYAAKSYFFKGDQYFRYDWASDKTEFGTEPVLRAWKLSLAFAGDFDAALDGRGKYAGKAYFFKAGEYARYDWKSDSGDAGFPQPLSAWGLPGDFGTGITSCLNGEGPFEGKAFFFKNDSYVRYDWATERIDAGYPQPLSAWNLPGVFATGFDACLNGRGSYKGKAYFFKGDSYCRYDWATDKPDQEPRVLLRNWPGLLELLAAGLAKSEALKWIWAAQPQVTAYMSWLQTGATFTFPLPLFEQALRTHFHIDPAWPANKKLGYLNTIAANFAGLTQALDKSSTIFRAHSDKEAAANGYAGPDGTANVRAYTTFNDKVSFTTLFPQGCGPNCRAAIVAHEVIHYVDNNSGAANNHIPEWYEPPQADPKIPKHYSAQTADEAIHNSCSYASFSAHLYYGDDRRYGYGRIMD
;
A
#
# COMPACT_ATOMS: atom_id res chain seq x y z
N MET A 1 0.14 7.20 -16.08
CA MET A 1 1.08 7.20 -14.94
C MET A 1 1.85 5.89 -14.99
N THR A 2 3.04 5.89 -15.60
CA THR A 2 3.91 4.72 -15.78
C THR A 2 4.87 4.58 -14.59
N GLY A 3 4.33 4.51 -13.38
CA GLY A 3 5.11 4.25 -12.17
C GLY A 3 5.22 2.75 -11.91
N GLN A 4 6.34 2.32 -11.30
CA GLN A 4 6.49 0.96 -10.79
C GLN A 4 5.47 0.69 -9.69
N TRP A 5 4.59 -0.30 -9.90
CA TRP A 5 3.52 -0.65 -8.95
C TRP A 5 3.93 -1.72 -7.93
N ILE A 6 4.86 -2.61 -8.31
CA ILE A 6 5.30 -3.74 -7.48
C ILE A 6 6.81 -3.62 -7.33
N ASP A 7 7.30 -3.60 -6.08
CA ASP A 7 8.73 -3.56 -5.82
C ASP A 7 9.30 -4.99 -5.82
N ALA A 8 8.61 -5.90 -5.15
CA ALA A 8 8.95 -7.32 -5.16
C ALA A 8 7.70 -8.20 -5.06
N SER A 9 7.86 -9.47 -5.41
CA SER A 9 6.87 -10.51 -5.15
C SER A 9 7.53 -11.80 -4.68
N LEU A 10 6.79 -12.61 -3.93
CA LEU A 10 7.28 -13.84 -3.32
C LEU A 10 6.19 -14.92 -3.41
N ASN A 11 6.56 -16.13 -3.79
CA ASN A 11 5.68 -17.28 -3.62
C ASN A 11 5.63 -17.67 -2.14
N GLY A 12 4.48 -18.13 -1.64
CA GLY A 12 4.40 -18.60 -0.27
C GLY A 12 5.06 -19.97 -0.07
N GLY A 13 5.70 -20.14 1.08
CA GLY A 13 6.22 -21.41 1.56
C GLY A 13 5.33 -22.05 2.63
N GLY A 14 5.55 -23.34 2.90
CA GLY A 14 4.89 -24.07 3.98
C GLY A 14 3.35 -23.99 3.93
N PRO A 15 2.67 -23.56 5.01
CA PRO A 15 1.20 -23.48 5.06
C PRO A 15 0.62 -22.45 4.07
N TYR A 16 1.45 -21.58 3.49
CA TYR A 16 1.05 -20.54 2.55
C TYR A 16 1.39 -20.89 1.09
N ALA A 17 1.67 -22.15 0.77
CA ALA A 17 2.06 -22.59 -0.59
C ALA A 17 1.04 -22.25 -1.70
N ALA A 18 -0.23 -22.06 -1.35
CA ALA A 18 -1.28 -21.62 -2.27
C ALA A 18 -1.40 -20.09 -2.40
N LYS A 19 -0.50 -19.33 -1.75
CA LYS A 19 -0.51 -17.87 -1.70
C LYS A 19 0.73 -17.31 -2.38
N SER A 20 0.64 -16.05 -2.75
CA SER A 20 1.79 -15.21 -3.08
C SER A 20 1.67 -13.87 -2.38
N TYR A 21 2.79 -13.17 -2.26
CA TYR A 21 2.93 -11.92 -1.55
C TYR A 21 3.43 -10.86 -2.52
N PHE A 22 2.85 -9.68 -2.46
CA PHE A 22 3.24 -8.52 -3.26
C PHE A 22 3.61 -7.38 -2.34
N PHE A 23 4.76 -6.77 -2.61
CA PHE A 23 5.38 -5.74 -1.77
C PHE A 23 5.44 -4.42 -2.50
N LYS A 24 5.14 -3.34 -1.78
CA LYS A 24 5.30 -1.97 -2.27
C LYS A 24 5.57 -1.04 -1.10
N GLY A 25 6.72 -0.37 -1.13
CA GLY A 25 7.21 0.42 -0.01
C GLY A 25 7.40 -0.45 1.23
N ASP A 26 6.84 0.01 2.36
CA ASP A 26 6.81 -0.69 3.64
C ASP A 26 5.60 -1.62 3.82
N GLN A 27 4.75 -1.78 2.80
CA GLN A 27 3.53 -2.57 2.88
C GLN A 27 3.58 -3.83 2.00
N TYR A 28 2.81 -4.83 2.40
CA TYR A 28 2.52 -6.00 1.57
C TYR A 28 1.08 -6.46 1.73
N PHE A 29 0.65 -7.37 0.88
CA PHE A 29 -0.58 -8.17 1.05
C PHE A 29 -0.42 -9.53 0.39
N ARG A 30 -1.44 -10.39 0.56
CA ARG A 30 -1.49 -11.75 0.04
C ARG A 30 -2.45 -11.87 -1.14
N TYR A 31 -2.03 -12.63 -2.13
CA TYR A 31 -2.85 -13.11 -3.24
C TYR A 31 -3.14 -14.59 -3.06
N ASP A 32 -4.41 -14.96 -3.19
CA ASP A 32 -4.87 -16.33 -3.09
C ASP A 32 -5.09 -16.92 -4.47
N TRP A 33 -4.24 -17.88 -4.86
CA TRP A 33 -4.35 -18.54 -6.15
C TRP A 33 -5.55 -19.48 -6.27
N ALA A 34 -6.14 -19.91 -5.14
CA ALA A 34 -7.32 -20.77 -5.16
C ALA A 34 -8.58 -19.98 -5.56
N SER A 35 -8.71 -18.74 -5.08
CA SER A 35 -9.80 -17.84 -5.43
C SER A 35 -9.45 -16.84 -6.53
N ASP A 36 -8.21 -16.86 -7.00
CA ASP A 36 -7.67 -16.00 -8.06
C ASP A 36 -7.88 -14.49 -7.80
N LYS A 37 -7.69 -14.09 -6.54
CA LYS A 37 -7.83 -12.70 -6.10
C LYS A 37 -6.99 -12.42 -4.85
N THR A 38 -6.82 -11.13 -4.52
CA THR A 38 -6.21 -10.75 -3.25
C THR A 38 -7.05 -11.21 -2.06
N GLU A 39 -6.38 -11.61 -0.99
CA GLU A 39 -6.98 -11.70 0.33
C GLU A 39 -7.29 -10.30 0.87
N PHE A 40 -7.91 -10.24 2.05
CA PHE A 40 -8.17 -8.96 2.70
C PHE A 40 -6.88 -8.33 3.22
N GLY A 41 -6.86 -7.00 3.13
CA GLY A 41 -5.98 -6.17 3.89
C GLY A 41 -4.62 -5.85 3.28
N THR A 42 -3.93 -4.94 3.96
CA THR A 42 -2.51 -4.66 3.77
C THR A 42 -1.84 -4.59 5.14
N GLU A 43 -0.57 -4.97 5.23
CA GLU A 43 0.15 -5.00 6.49
C GLU A 43 1.57 -4.42 6.34
N PRO A 44 2.11 -3.72 7.36
CA PRO A 44 3.50 -3.30 7.36
C PRO A 44 4.43 -4.52 7.36
N VAL A 45 5.42 -4.50 6.46
CA VAL A 45 6.41 -5.57 6.29
C VAL A 45 7.13 -5.87 7.60
N LEU A 46 7.60 -4.84 8.30
CA LEU A 46 8.38 -4.99 9.54
C LEU A 46 7.63 -5.81 10.61
N ARG A 47 6.31 -5.63 10.73
CA ARG A 47 5.49 -6.31 11.75
C ARG A 47 5.28 -7.78 11.41
N ALA A 48 5.01 -8.08 10.15
CA ALA A 48 4.65 -9.42 9.72
C ALA A 48 5.85 -10.34 9.57
N TRP A 49 6.89 -9.87 8.90
CA TRP A 49 8.03 -10.71 8.50
C TRP A 49 9.13 -10.76 9.57
N LYS A 50 9.07 -9.86 10.57
CA LYS A 50 10.01 -9.80 11.71
C LYS A 50 11.47 -9.81 11.25
N LEU A 51 11.73 -9.10 10.16
CA LEU A 51 13.08 -8.86 9.66
C LEU A 51 13.73 -7.72 10.45
N SER A 52 15.03 -7.49 10.23
CA SER A 52 15.69 -6.31 10.78
C SER A 52 15.11 -5.00 10.22
N LEU A 53 15.33 -3.88 10.92
CA LEU A 53 14.87 -2.56 10.47
C LEU A 53 15.42 -2.15 9.08
N ALA A 54 16.60 -2.64 8.69
CA ALA A 54 17.16 -2.40 7.36
C ALA A 54 16.30 -2.99 6.23
N PHE A 55 15.52 -4.04 6.56
CA PHE A 55 14.63 -4.77 5.67
C PHE A 55 13.16 -4.58 6.06
N ALA A 56 12.78 -3.36 6.45
CA ALA A 56 11.40 -2.99 6.78
C ALA A 56 10.48 -2.78 5.55
N GLY A 57 10.98 -3.00 4.33
CA GLY A 57 10.31 -2.67 3.08
C GLY A 57 11.30 -2.30 1.98
N ASP A 58 10.78 -1.81 0.86
CA ASP A 58 11.52 -1.40 -0.35
C ASP A 58 12.46 -2.51 -0.83
N PHE A 59 11.93 -3.73 -0.93
CA PHE A 59 12.70 -4.86 -1.45
C PHE A 59 12.83 -4.74 -2.96
N ASP A 60 14.02 -5.02 -3.47
CA ASP A 60 14.21 -5.13 -4.92
C ASP A 60 13.69 -6.48 -5.45
N ALA A 61 13.79 -7.54 -4.64
CA ALA A 61 13.33 -8.87 -5.03
C ALA A 61 13.09 -9.78 -3.82
N ALA A 62 12.35 -10.86 -4.03
CA ALA A 62 12.21 -11.92 -3.04
C ALA A 62 12.12 -13.31 -3.71
N LEU A 63 12.60 -14.34 -3.01
CA LEU A 63 12.66 -15.70 -3.54
C LEU A 63 12.53 -16.77 -2.44
N ASP A 64 11.80 -17.84 -2.72
CA ASP A 64 11.81 -19.03 -1.87
C ASP A 64 13.08 -19.87 -2.07
N GLY A 65 13.64 -20.36 -0.96
CA GLY A 65 14.76 -21.30 -0.98
C GLY A 65 14.38 -22.66 -1.57
N ARG A 66 15.35 -23.30 -2.26
CA ARG A 66 15.21 -24.67 -2.79
C ARG A 66 16.30 -25.60 -2.25
N GLY A 67 16.16 -26.89 -2.50
CA GLY A 67 17.10 -27.92 -2.03
C GLY A 67 17.23 -27.89 -0.51
N LYS A 68 18.46 -27.81 0.00
CA LYS A 68 18.74 -27.73 1.45
C LYS A 68 18.21 -26.45 2.12
N TYR A 69 17.80 -25.45 1.34
CA TYR A 69 17.22 -24.20 1.82
C TYR A 69 15.69 -24.16 1.71
N ALA A 70 15.04 -25.29 1.38
CA ALA A 70 13.59 -25.39 1.39
C ALA A 70 13.01 -24.99 2.77
N GLY A 71 11.97 -24.17 2.78
CA GLY A 71 11.41 -23.60 4.01
C GLY A 71 12.06 -22.27 4.44
N LYS A 72 13.04 -21.77 3.69
CA LYS A 72 13.52 -20.39 3.79
C LYS A 72 12.94 -19.51 2.69
N ALA A 73 12.85 -18.21 2.95
CA ALA A 73 12.66 -17.17 1.95
C ALA A 73 13.81 -16.15 2.05
N TYR A 74 14.09 -15.47 0.96
CA TYR A 74 15.17 -14.50 0.85
C TYR A 74 14.61 -13.19 0.31
N PHE A 75 14.95 -12.09 0.96
CA PHE A 75 14.58 -10.73 0.55
C PHE A 75 15.85 -9.99 0.19
N PHE A 76 15.86 -9.33 -0.96
CA PHE A 76 17.03 -8.64 -1.50
C PHE A 76 16.79 -7.14 -1.50
N LYS A 77 17.79 -6.36 -1.09
CA LYS A 77 17.74 -4.92 -1.09
C LYS A 77 19.16 -4.38 -1.24
N ALA A 78 19.40 -3.63 -2.32
CA ALA A 78 20.72 -3.16 -2.70
C ALA A 78 21.77 -4.32 -2.66
N GLY A 79 22.93 -4.09 -2.06
CA GLY A 79 24.01 -5.07 -1.95
C GLY A 79 23.85 -6.09 -0.81
N GLU A 80 22.67 -6.25 -0.24
CA GLU A 80 22.41 -7.10 0.92
C GLU A 80 21.19 -8.00 0.72
N TYR A 81 21.05 -9.02 1.55
CA TYR A 81 19.85 -9.83 1.63
C TYR A 81 19.52 -10.22 3.07
N ALA A 82 18.23 -10.34 3.37
CA ALA A 82 17.72 -10.96 4.58
C ALA A 82 17.20 -12.37 4.28
N ARG A 83 17.24 -13.25 5.29
CA ARG A 83 16.67 -14.61 5.20
C ARG A 83 15.58 -14.77 6.24
N TYR A 84 14.48 -15.38 5.84
CA TYR A 84 13.30 -15.66 6.67
C TYR A 84 13.06 -17.16 6.72
N ASP A 85 12.57 -17.64 7.86
CA ASP A 85 12.21 -19.04 8.06
C ASP A 85 10.69 -19.19 8.19
N TRP A 86 10.10 -19.91 7.24
CA TRP A 86 8.66 -20.16 7.19
C TRP A 86 8.13 -20.98 8.37
N LYS A 87 8.98 -21.80 9.01
CA LYS A 87 8.58 -22.64 10.14
C LYS A 87 8.55 -21.87 11.45
N SER A 88 9.54 -21.01 11.70
CA SER A 88 9.56 -20.15 12.90
C SER A 88 8.81 -18.84 12.73
N ASP A 89 8.35 -18.53 11.52
CA ASP A 89 7.67 -17.28 11.19
C ASP A 89 8.48 -16.04 11.62
N SER A 90 9.77 -16.00 11.23
CA SER A 90 10.69 -14.93 11.63
C SER A 90 11.88 -14.81 10.69
N GLY A 91 12.47 -13.62 10.62
CA GLY A 91 13.82 -13.43 10.09
C GLY A 91 14.84 -14.28 10.87
N ASP A 92 15.78 -14.87 10.15
CA ASP A 92 16.91 -15.60 10.74
C ASP A 92 17.86 -14.60 11.44
N ALA A 93 18.37 -14.99 12.61
CA ALA A 93 19.38 -14.22 13.31
C ALA A 93 20.68 -14.10 12.47
N GLY A 94 21.36 -12.96 12.60
CA GLY A 94 22.58 -12.68 11.85
C GLY A 94 22.34 -12.14 10.43
N PHE A 95 21.10 -11.86 10.03
CA PHE A 95 20.76 -11.17 8.79
C PHE A 95 20.43 -9.68 9.05
N PRO A 96 20.67 -8.78 8.08
CA PRO A 96 21.06 -9.05 6.69
C PRO A 96 22.52 -9.46 6.53
N GLN A 97 22.84 -10.06 5.39
CA GLN A 97 24.18 -10.47 4.97
C GLN A 97 24.51 -9.88 3.60
N PRO A 98 25.80 -9.71 3.25
CA PRO A 98 26.20 -9.21 1.94
C PRO A 98 25.73 -10.11 0.79
N LEU A 99 25.23 -9.51 -0.29
CA LEU A 99 24.79 -10.22 -1.50
C LEU A 99 25.93 -11.00 -2.17
N SER A 100 27.18 -10.64 -1.91
CA SER A 100 28.36 -11.37 -2.39
C SER A 100 28.38 -12.85 -1.96
N ALA A 101 27.66 -13.22 -0.89
CA ALA A 101 27.48 -14.61 -0.47
C ALA A 101 26.80 -15.48 -1.54
N TRP A 102 26.06 -14.88 -2.48
CA TRP A 102 25.42 -15.56 -3.60
C TRP A 102 26.34 -15.74 -4.83
N GLY A 103 27.55 -15.16 -4.80
CA GLY A 103 28.50 -15.27 -5.91
C GLY A 103 28.01 -14.65 -7.22
N LEU A 104 27.13 -13.65 -7.15
CA LEU A 104 26.59 -12.98 -8.35
C LEU A 104 27.69 -12.13 -9.03
N PRO A 105 27.87 -12.24 -10.36
CA PRO A 105 28.96 -11.58 -11.08
C PRO A 105 28.64 -10.11 -11.41
N GLY A 106 29.70 -9.30 -11.54
CA GLY A 106 29.62 -7.93 -12.04
C GLY A 106 28.58 -7.10 -11.30
N ASP A 107 27.73 -6.39 -12.05
CA ASP A 107 26.72 -5.50 -11.49
C ASP A 107 25.69 -6.22 -10.61
N PHE A 108 25.44 -7.52 -10.80
CA PHE A 108 24.51 -8.26 -9.95
C PHE A 108 24.97 -8.34 -8.48
N GLY A 109 26.28 -8.19 -8.22
CA GLY A 109 26.83 -8.19 -6.86
C GLY A 109 26.45 -6.97 -6.01
N THR A 110 25.95 -5.90 -6.61
CA THR A 110 25.53 -4.67 -5.91
C THR A 110 24.01 -4.51 -5.80
N GLY A 111 23.26 -5.49 -6.29
CA GLY A 111 21.79 -5.54 -6.23
C GLY A 111 21.19 -6.18 -7.48
N ILE A 112 19.90 -6.48 -7.42
CA ILE A 112 19.15 -7.14 -8.49
C ILE A 112 17.82 -6.40 -8.69
N THR A 113 17.18 -6.58 -9.84
CA THR A 113 15.85 -5.99 -10.12
C THR A 113 14.71 -6.91 -9.72
N SER A 114 14.90 -8.22 -9.88
CA SER A 114 13.90 -9.23 -9.51
C SER A 114 14.52 -10.62 -9.60
N CYS A 115 13.80 -11.64 -9.09
CA CYS A 115 14.21 -13.03 -9.24
C CYS A 115 13.03 -13.99 -9.12
N LEU A 116 13.16 -15.18 -9.71
CA LEU A 116 12.21 -16.28 -9.52
C LEU A 116 12.91 -17.63 -9.65
N ASN A 117 12.29 -18.67 -9.08
CA ASN A 117 12.77 -20.04 -9.21
C ASN A 117 12.33 -20.62 -10.56
N GLY A 118 13.20 -21.39 -11.21
CA GLY A 118 12.83 -22.16 -12.39
C GLY A 118 11.81 -23.26 -12.05
N GLU A 119 10.91 -23.54 -13.00
CA GLU A 119 10.04 -24.72 -12.97
C GLU A 119 10.25 -25.56 -14.24
N GLY A 120 9.68 -26.78 -14.26
CA GLY A 120 9.78 -27.69 -15.41
C GLY A 120 11.24 -28.04 -15.74
N PRO A 121 11.72 -27.82 -16.97
CA PRO A 121 13.11 -28.12 -17.37
C PRO A 121 14.19 -27.40 -16.54
N PHE A 122 13.83 -26.35 -15.80
CA PHE A 122 14.74 -25.54 -14.99
C PHE A 122 14.54 -25.75 -13.48
N GLU A 123 13.89 -26.84 -13.07
CA GLU A 123 13.76 -27.18 -11.66
C GLU A 123 15.14 -27.25 -10.96
N GLY A 124 15.24 -26.68 -9.76
CA GLY A 124 16.50 -26.56 -9.04
C GLY A 124 17.36 -25.37 -9.45
N LYS A 125 16.93 -24.57 -10.43
CA LYS A 125 17.57 -23.29 -10.79
C LYS A 125 16.81 -22.09 -10.21
N ALA A 126 17.51 -20.98 -10.04
CA ALA A 126 16.93 -19.66 -9.83
C ALA A 126 17.47 -18.69 -10.89
N PHE A 127 16.66 -17.70 -11.24
CA PHE A 127 17.02 -16.68 -12.20
C PHE A 127 17.00 -15.32 -11.51
N PHE A 128 18.10 -14.59 -11.61
CA PHE A 128 18.24 -13.23 -11.09
C PHE A 128 18.36 -12.28 -12.27
N PHE A 129 17.59 -11.20 -12.26
CA PHE A 129 17.53 -10.23 -13.34
C PHE A 129 18.09 -8.90 -12.89
N LYS A 130 18.80 -8.22 -13.78
CA LYS A 130 19.24 -6.85 -13.59
C LYS A 130 19.35 -6.18 -14.95
N ASN A 131 18.69 -5.03 -15.10
CA ASN A 131 18.64 -4.29 -16.36
C ASN A 131 18.15 -5.19 -17.51
N ASP A 132 18.94 -5.30 -18.58
CA ASP A 132 18.70 -6.10 -19.78
C ASP A 132 19.41 -7.46 -19.76
N SER A 133 19.81 -7.94 -18.58
CA SER A 133 20.59 -9.16 -18.41
C SER A 133 20.05 -10.04 -17.27
N TYR A 134 20.40 -11.32 -17.28
CA TYR A 134 20.06 -12.24 -16.21
C TYR A 134 21.18 -13.26 -15.97
N VAL A 135 21.20 -13.83 -14.76
CA VAL A 135 22.07 -14.95 -14.39
C VAL A 135 21.21 -16.14 -13.93
N ARG A 136 21.69 -17.35 -14.19
CA ARG A 136 21.05 -18.59 -13.71
C ARG A 136 21.91 -19.21 -12.61
N TYR A 137 21.32 -19.31 -11.42
CA TYR A 137 21.91 -19.88 -10.22
C TYR A 137 21.45 -21.31 -10.03
N ASP A 138 22.37 -22.20 -9.70
CA ASP A 138 22.10 -23.59 -9.38
C ASP A 138 22.06 -23.78 -7.85
N TRP A 139 20.90 -24.18 -7.32
CA TRP A 139 20.70 -24.37 -5.89
C TRP A 139 21.47 -25.56 -5.30
N ALA A 140 21.87 -26.53 -6.10
CA ALA A 140 22.58 -27.73 -5.64
C ALA A 140 24.09 -27.47 -5.48
N THR A 141 24.68 -26.73 -6.41
CA THR A 141 26.10 -26.37 -6.42
C THR A 141 26.38 -25.00 -5.79
N GLU A 142 25.33 -24.21 -5.59
CA GLU A 142 25.37 -22.84 -5.06
C GLU A 142 26.24 -21.90 -5.90
N ARG A 143 26.13 -22.04 -7.22
CA ARG A 143 26.96 -21.31 -8.19
C ARG A 143 26.12 -20.81 -9.36
N ILE A 144 26.62 -19.75 -9.99
CA ILE A 144 26.12 -19.31 -11.29
C ILE A 144 26.57 -20.31 -12.36
N ASP A 145 25.63 -20.73 -13.20
CA ASP A 145 25.91 -21.61 -14.33
C ASP A 145 26.94 -20.96 -15.28
N ALA A 146 27.81 -21.78 -15.88
CA ALA A 146 28.78 -21.31 -16.84
C ALA A 146 28.12 -20.64 -18.05
N GLY A 147 28.71 -19.56 -18.54
CA GLY A 147 28.19 -18.78 -19.67
C GLY A 147 27.21 -17.67 -19.28
N TYR A 148 26.92 -17.46 -18.00
CA TYR A 148 26.15 -16.32 -17.51
C TYR A 148 27.05 -15.16 -17.05
N PRO A 149 26.60 -13.89 -17.12
CA PRO A 149 25.26 -13.42 -17.50
C PRO A 149 24.91 -13.59 -18.99
N GLN A 150 23.61 -13.67 -19.27
CA GLN A 150 23.02 -13.74 -20.62
C GLN A 150 22.05 -12.57 -20.81
N PRO A 151 21.81 -12.13 -22.06
CA PRO A 151 20.87 -11.04 -22.32
C PRO A 151 19.43 -11.48 -22.05
N LEU A 152 18.62 -10.56 -21.52
CA LEU A 152 17.20 -10.76 -21.23
C LEU A 152 16.40 -11.14 -22.47
N SER A 153 16.86 -10.76 -23.67
CA SER A 153 16.23 -11.14 -24.94
C SER A 153 16.07 -12.65 -25.13
N ALA A 154 16.87 -13.48 -24.45
CA ALA A 154 16.71 -14.94 -24.45
C ALA A 154 15.34 -15.41 -23.92
N TRP A 155 14.68 -14.60 -23.09
CA TRP A 155 13.33 -14.88 -22.57
C TRP A 155 12.21 -14.54 -23.56
N ASN A 156 12.54 -13.88 -24.69
CA ASN A 156 11.59 -13.50 -25.73
C ASN A 156 10.37 -12.72 -25.21
N LEU A 157 10.50 -11.95 -24.13
CA LEU A 157 9.40 -11.19 -23.55
C LEU A 157 8.94 -10.07 -24.53
N PRO A 158 7.62 -9.90 -24.75
CA PRO A 158 7.11 -8.97 -25.75
C PRO A 158 7.01 -7.52 -25.24
N GLY A 159 7.00 -6.58 -26.19
CA GLY A 159 6.67 -5.17 -25.94
C GLY A 159 7.53 -4.52 -24.86
N VAL A 160 6.89 -3.86 -23.89
CA VAL A 160 7.57 -3.12 -22.81
C VAL A 160 8.42 -4.02 -21.89
N PHE A 161 8.19 -5.34 -21.91
CA PHE A 161 8.92 -6.31 -21.09
C PHE A 161 10.26 -6.73 -21.71
N ALA A 162 10.45 -6.51 -23.02
CA ALA A 162 11.70 -6.83 -23.72
C ALA A 162 12.92 -6.07 -23.16
N THR A 163 12.68 -4.94 -22.49
CA THR A 163 13.71 -4.06 -21.91
C THR A 163 13.72 -4.10 -20.37
N GLY A 164 13.08 -5.08 -19.76
CA GLY A 164 13.05 -5.28 -18.31
C GLY A 164 11.65 -5.15 -17.72
N PHE A 165 11.53 -5.45 -16.43
CA PHE A 165 10.28 -5.52 -15.68
C PHE A 165 10.57 -5.29 -14.18
N ASP A 166 9.53 -5.00 -13.42
CA ASP A 166 9.61 -4.56 -12.04
C ASP A 166 9.67 -5.73 -11.06
N ALA A 167 8.89 -6.79 -11.32
CA ALA A 167 8.83 -7.99 -10.47
C ALA A 167 8.45 -9.22 -11.28
N CYS A 168 8.69 -10.42 -10.74
CA CYS A 168 8.27 -11.66 -11.36
C CYS A 168 7.93 -12.75 -10.32
N LEU A 169 7.04 -13.68 -10.69
CA LEU A 169 6.47 -14.67 -9.78
C LEU A 169 6.03 -15.93 -10.51
N ASN A 170 6.14 -17.11 -9.89
CA ASN A 170 5.54 -18.32 -10.43
C ASN A 170 4.07 -18.48 -10.07
N GLY A 171 3.28 -19.00 -11.00
CA GLY A 171 1.91 -19.42 -10.76
C GLY A 171 1.80 -20.57 -9.77
N ARG A 172 0.64 -20.66 -9.11
CA ARG A 172 0.28 -21.76 -8.21
C ARG A 172 -1.10 -22.30 -8.58
N GLY A 173 -1.48 -23.44 -8.00
CA GLY A 173 -2.76 -24.09 -8.28
C GLY A 173 -2.91 -24.39 -9.78
N SER A 174 -4.03 -23.95 -10.37
CA SER A 174 -4.33 -24.09 -11.80
C SER A 174 -3.34 -23.39 -12.74
N TYR A 175 -2.48 -22.54 -12.20
CA TYR A 175 -1.46 -21.78 -12.95
C TYR A 175 -0.03 -22.32 -12.77
N LYS A 176 0.14 -23.49 -12.14
CA LYS A 176 1.46 -24.13 -12.00
C LYS A 176 2.13 -24.34 -13.37
N GLY A 177 3.44 -24.15 -13.45
CA GLY A 177 4.18 -24.19 -14.71
C GLY A 177 4.13 -22.89 -15.52
N LYS A 178 3.45 -21.86 -15.00
CA LYS A 178 3.49 -20.50 -15.56
C LYS A 178 4.33 -19.57 -14.69
N ALA A 179 4.96 -18.59 -15.30
CA ALA A 179 5.55 -17.43 -14.62
C ALA A 179 4.88 -16.14 -15.11
N TYR A 180 4.91 -15.12 -14.26
CA TYR A 180 4.31 -13.83 -14.52
C TYR A 180 5.35 -12.75 -14.30
N PHE A 181 5.49 -11.86 -15.27
CA PHE A 181 6.38 -10.71 -15.27
C PHE A 181 5.55 -9.44 -15.20
N PHE A 182 5.87 -8.52 -14.30
CA PHE A 182 5.08 -7.32 -14.04
C PHE A 182 5.86 -6.06 -14.38
N LYS A 183 5.24 -5.12 -15.08
CA LYS A 183 5.84 -3.83 -15.39
C LYS A 183 4.77 -2.75 -15.42
N GLY A 184 4.90 -1.75 -14.56
CA GLY A 184 3.87 -0.73 -14.38
C GLY A 184 2.52 -1.36 -14.08
N ASP A 185 1.50 -1.01 -14.86
CA ASP A 185 0.13 -1.49 -14.72
C ASP A 185 -0.18 -2.72 -15.58
N SER A 186 0.84 -3.41 -16.08
CA SER A 186 0.70 -4.52 -17.02
C SER A 186 1.49 -5.75 -16.59
N TYR A 187 1.13 -6.92 -17.11
CA TYR A 187 1.85 -8.17 -16.93
C TYR A 187 1.96 -9.00 -18.21
N CYS A 188 2.99 -9.82 -18.29
CA CYS A 188 3.19 -10.86 -19.30
C CYS A 188 3.22 -12.24 -18.61
N ARG A 189 2.67 -13.27 -19.27
CA ARG A 189 2.71 -14.66 -18.76
C ARG A 189 3.59 -15.53 -19.64
N TYR A 190 4.41 -16.33 -18.99
CA TYR A 190 5.41 -17.21 -19.56
C TYR A 190 5.08 -18.66 -19.22
N ASP A 191 5.31 -19.56 -20.16
CA ASP A 191 5.13 -21.00 -19.99
C ASP A 191 6.49 -21.68 -19.87
N TRP A 192 6.78 -22.21 -18.68
CA TRP A 192 8.02 -22.94 -18.42
C TRP A 192 8.18 -24.20 -19.27
N ALA A 193 7.08 -24.84 -19.71
CA ALA A 193 7.16 -26.05 -20.52
C ALA A 193 7.59 -25.76 -21.96
N THR A 194 7.23 -24.59 -22.49
CA THR A 194 7.56 -24.20 -23.86
C THR A 194 8.68 -23.15 -23.95
N ASP A 195 9.15 -22.67 -22.79
CA ASP A 195 10.23 -21.69 -22.64
C ASP A 195 9.96 -20.41 -23.46
N LYS A 196 8.73 -19.89 -23.36
CA LYS A 196 8.30 -18.67 -24.06
C LYS A 196 7.05 -18.02 -23.42
N PRO A 197 6.79 -16.73 -23.70
CA PRO A 197 5.49 -16.12 -23.45
C PRO A 197 4.37 -16.86 -24.16
N ASP A 198 3.24 -17.06 -23.46
CA ASP A 198 2.09 -17.80 -24.00
C ASP A 198 0.85 -16.92 -24.27
N GLN A 199 0.97 -15.62 -24.04
CA GLN A 199 -0.07 -14.63 -24.32
C GLN A 199 0.54 -13.24 -24.54
N GLU A 200 -0.20 -12.39 -25.25
CA GLU A 200 0.07 -10.95 -25.29
C GLU A 200 -0.01 -10.33 -23.89
N PRO A 201 0.78 -9.28 -23.60
CA PRO A 201 0.66 -8.53 -22.36
C PRO A 201 -0.75 -8.04 -22.08
N ARG A 202 -1.15 -8.08 -20.81
CA ARG A 202 -2.46 -7.63 -20.35
C ARG A 202 -2.31 -6.65 -19.19
N VAL A 203 -3.29 -5.77 -19.04
CA VAL A 203 -3.37 -4.87 -17.89
C VAL A 203 -3.60 -5.67 -16.60
N LEU A 204 -3.01 -5.22 -15.50
CA LEU A 204 -3.18 -5.80 -14.17
C LEU A 204 -4.60 -5.61 -13.64
N LEU A 205 -5.17 -4.42 -13.81
CA LEU A 205 -6.51 -4.10 -13.33
C LEU A 205 -7.52 -5.12 -13.89
N ARG A 206 -8.36 -5.69 -13.01
CA ARG A 206 -9.34 -6.77 -13.28
C ARG A 206 -8.75 -8.14 -13.63
N ASN A 207 -7.59 -8.25 -14.27
CA ASN A 207 -6.94 -9.55 -14.53
C ASN A 207 -6.22 -10.11 -13.29
N TRP A 208 -5.85 -9.24 -12.35
CA TRP A 208 -5.35 -9.59 -11.02
C TRP A 208 -6.24 -8.91 -9.98
N PRO A 209 -7.44 -9.45 -9.69
CA PRO A 209 -8.44 -8.78 -8.88
C PRO A 209 -7.89 -8.36 -7.51
N GLY A 210 -7.92 -7.05 -7.25
CA GLY A 210 -7.50 -6.42 -6.00
C GLY A 210 -6.02 -6.08 -5.88
N LEU A 211 -5.19 -6.47 -6.86
CA LEU A 211 -3.74 -6.25 -6.79
C LEU A 211 -3.40 -4.75 -6.78
N LEU A 212 -3.84 -3.99 -7.78
CA LEU A 212 -3.52 -2.56 -7.84
C LEU A 212 -4.23 -1.77 -6.75
N GLU A 213 -5.44 -2.17 -6.39
CA GLU A 213 -6.26 -1.55 -5.35
C GLU A 213 -5.57 -1.64 -3.98
N LEU A 214 -5.08 -2.82 -3.58
CA LEU A 214 -4.40 -2.99 -2.30
C LEU A 214 -2.95 -2.48 -2.29
N LEU A 215 -2.22 -2.51 -3.41
CA LEU A 215 -0.93 -1.82 -3.53
C LEU A 215 -1.10 -0.32 -3.30
N ALA A 216 -2.08 0.28 -3.96
CA ALA A 216 -2.42 1.69 -3.80
C ALA A 216 -2.85 2.01 -2.35
N ALA A 217 -3.70 1.16 -1.75
CA ALA A 217 -4.22 1.38 -0.40
C ALA A 217 -3.12 1.27 0.67
N GLY A 218 -2.20 0.33 0.51
CA GLY A 218 -1.01 0.19 1.36
C GLY A 218 -0.16 1.46 1.35
N LEU A 219 0.29 1.90 0.18
CA LEU A 219 1.09 3.13 0.08
C LEU A 219 0.37 4.36 0.63
N ALA A 220 -0.92 4.48 0.31
CA ALA A 220 -1.74 5.59 0.77
C ALA A 220 -1.90 5.58 2.30
N LYS A 221 -2.00 4.41 2.92
CA LYS A 221 -1.97 4.26 4.38
C LYS A 221 -0.66 4.77 4.95
N SER A 222 0.49 4.36 4.42
CA SER A 222 1.79 4.80 4.93
C SER A 222 1.97 6.30 4.82
N GLU A 223 1.50 6.91 3.72
CA GLU A 223 1.51 8.36 3.56
C GLU A 223 0.56 9.06 4.54
N ALA A 224 -0.68 8.58 4.69
CA ALA A 224 -1.64 9.14 5.63
C ALA A 224 -1.13 9.10 7.08
N LEU A 225 -0.45 8.02 7.48
CA LEU A 225 0.12 7.87 8.82
C LEU A 225 1.17 8.94 9.13
N LYS A 226 1.94 9.43 8.15
CA LYS A 226 2.88 10.56 8.37
C LYS A 226 2.16 11.80 8.86
N TRP A 227 1.03 12.12 8.24
CA TRP A 227 0.23 13.29 8.61
C TRP A 227 -0.44 13.09 9.97
N ILE A 228 -1.04 11.93 10.17
CA ILE A 228 -1.77 11.59 11.40
C ILE A 228 -0.83 11.60 12.61
N TRP A 229 0.37 11.00 12.49
CA TRP A 229 1.35 11.00 13.57
C TRP A 229 1.97 12.37 13.85
N ALA A 230 1.99 13.28 12.86
CA ALA A 230 2.35 14.67 13.10
C ALA A 230 1.27 15.43 13.88
N ALA A 231 -0.02 15.11 13.64
CA ALA A 231 -1.15 15.85 14.20
C ALA A 231 -1.67 15.34 15.55
N GLN A 232 -1.85 14.02 15.69
CA GLN A 232 -2.47 13.40 16.87
C GLN A 232 -1.78 13.80 18.19
N PRO A 233 -0.45 13.77 18.32
CA PRO A 233 0.22 14.18 19.55
C PRO A 233 -0.02 15.65 19.91
N GLN A 234 -0.20 16.53 18.91
CA GLN A 234 -0.42 17.96 19.14
C GLN A 234 -1.81 18.24 19.68
N VAL A 235 -2.82 17.44 19.30
CA VAL A 235 -4.14 17.51 19.91
C VAL A 235 -4.05 17.21 21.41
N THR A 236 -3.37 16.12 21.79
CA THR A 236 -3.17 15.74 23.21
C THR A 236 -2.35 16.77 23.98
N ALA A 237 -1.29 17.31 23.37
CA ALA A 237 -0.46 18.33 23.99
C ALA A 237 -1.23 19.64 24.21
N TYR A 238 -2.03 20.08 23.24
CA TYR A 238 -2.87 21.28 23.36
C TYR A 238 -3.94 21.12 24.44
N MET A 239 -4.56 19.93 24.54
CA MET A 239 -5.48 19.60 25.64
C MET A 239 -4.78 19.70 27.01
N SER A 240 -3.58 19.15 27.13
CA SER A 240 -2.79 19.19 28.37
C SER A 240 -2.44 20.62 28.78
N TRP A 241 -2.07 21.46 27.81
CA TRP A 241 -1.83 22.89 28.02
C TRP A 241 -3.10 23.61 28.53
N LEU A 242 -4.25 23.39 27.90
CA LEU A 242 -5.52 23.99 28.33
C LEU A 242 -5.96 23.54 29.73
N GLN A 243 -5.68 22.28 30.11
CA GLN A 243 -6.11 21.71 31.39
C GLN A 243 -5.19 22.07 32.56
N THR A 244 -3.88 22.08 32.33
CA THR A 244 -2.88 22.09 33.40
C THR A 244 -1.83 23.20 33.27
N GLY A 245 -1.82 23.93 32.15
CA GLY A 245 -0.76 24.89 31.84
C GLY A 245 0.56 24.25 31.42
N ALA A 246 0.58 22.94 31.15
CA ALA A 246 1.76 22.24 30.63
C ALA A 246 2.29 22.88 29.34
N THR A 247 3.60 22.90 29.13
CA THR A 247 4.20 23.56 27.97
C THR A 247 3.73 22.94 26.65
N PHE A 248 3.18 23.79 25.77
CA PHE A 248 2.88 23.43 24.39
C PHE A 248 4.02 23.88 23.49
N THR A 249 4.72 22.92 22.86
CA THR A 249 5.96 23.19 22.10
C THR A 249 5.75 23.33 20.59
N PHE A 250 4.59 22.95 20.08
CA PHE A 250 4.25 23.10 18.66
C PHE A 250 3.89 24.56 18.36
N PRO A 251 4.11 25.08 17.12
CA PRO A 251 3.74 26.45 16.77
C PRO A 251 2.25 26.75 17.00
N LEU A 252 1.95 27.45 18.10
CA LEU A 252 0.58 27.73 18.55
C LEU A 252 -0.28 28.41 17.47
N PRO A 253 0.18 29.45 16.76
CA PRO A 253 -0.63 30.10 15.73
C PRO A 253 -1.04 29.15 14.59
N LEU A 254 -0.12 28.27 14.16
CA LEU A 254 -0.40 27.28 13.11
C LEU A 254 -1.44 26.26 13.59
N PHE A 255 -1.28 25.74 14.81
CA PHE A 255 -2.20 24.75 15.37
C PHE A 255 -3.62 25.32 15.54
N GLU A 256 -3.72 26.53 16.09
CA GLU A 256 -4.98 27.22 16.28
C GLU A 256 -5.63 27.64 14.96
N GLN A 257 -4.84 27.99 13.94
CA GLN A 257 -5.32 28.19 12.58
C GLN A 257 -5.90 26.89 12.00
N ALA A 258 -5.18 25.78 12.09
CA ALA A 258 -5.67 24.49 11.58
C ALA A 258 -6.96 24.03 12.29
N LEU A 259 -7.05 24.20 13.62
CA LEU A 259 -8.27 23.92 14.38
C LEU A 259 -9.45 24.78 13.91
N ARG A 260 -9.23 26.08 13.71
CA ARG A 260 -10.27 27.00 13.22
C ARG A 260 -10.69 26.63 11.80
N THR A 261 -9.76 26.26 10.93
CA THR A 261 -10.04 25.97 9.53
C THR A 261 -10.81 24.66 9.35
N HIS A 262 -10.40 23.59 10.03
CA HIS A 262 -10.92 22.25 9.75
C HIS A 262 -11.93 21.75 10.78
N PHE A 263 -11.91 22.26 12.00
CA PHE A 263 -12.88 21.89 13.05
C PHE A 263 -13.76 23.07 13.50
N HIS A 264 -13.56 24.26 12.93
CA HIS A 264 -14.31 25.48 13.25
C HIS A 264 -14.34 25.81 14.76
N ILE A 265 -13.28 25.42 15.46
CA ILE A 265 -13.09 25.73 16.88
C ILE A 265 -12.39 27.09 16.95
N ASP A 266 -13.02 28.07 17.58
CA ASP A 266 -12.40 29.38 17.79
C ASP A 266 -11.40 29.33 18.96
N PRO A 267 -10.12 29.66 18.73
CA PRO A 267 -9.11 29.83 19.78
C PRO A 267 -9.53 30.75 20.94
N ALA A 268 -10.36 31.76 20.67
CA ALA A 268 -10.86 32.71 21.67
C ALA A 268 -11.96 32.12 22.58
N TRP A 269 -12.48 30.93 22.28
CA TRP A 269 -13.46 30.28 23.15
C TRP A 269 -12.87 29.89 24.51
N PRO A 270 -13.71 29.85 25.56
CA PRO A 270 -13.31 29.32 26.87
C PRO A 270 -12.69 27.93 26.78
N ALA A 271 -11.65 27.67 27.60
CA ALA A 271 -10.89 26.42 27.57
C ALA A 271 -11.78 25.17 27.74
N ASN A 272 -12.76 25.22 28.64
CA ASN A 272 -13.72 24.12 28.85
C ASN A 272 -14.54 23.80 27.60
N LYS A 273 -14.96 24.82 26.82
CA LYS A 273 -15.68 24.62 25.56
C LYS A 273 -14.77 23.96 24.52
N LYS A 274 -13.53 24.44 24.36
CA LYS A 274 -12.55 23.84 23.45
C LYS A 274 -12.26 22.37 23.81
N LEU A 275 -12.06 22.08 25.10
CA LEU A 275 -11.81 20.74 25.60
C LEU A 275 -12.96 19.76 25.28
N GLY A 276 -14.22 20.21 25.31
CA GLY A 276 -15.37 19.39 24.90
C GLY A 276 -15.21 18.81 23.48
N TYR A 277 -14.85 19.65 22.52
CA TYR A 277 -14.62 19.24 21.13
C TYR A 277 -13.32 18.45 20.94
N LEU A 278 -12.23 18.88 21.60
CA LEU A 278 -10.93 18.22 21.50
C LEU A 278 -10.95 16.78 22.04
N ASN A 279 -11.80 16.47 23.03
CA ASN A 279 -11.99 15.09 23.49
C ASN A 279 -12.49 14.18 22.36
N THR A 280 -13.49 14.61 21.58
CA THR A 280 -13.99 13.86 20.43
C THR A 280 -12.92 13.74 19.34
N ILE A 281 -12.24 14.83 19.01
CA ILE A 281 -11.16 14.84 18.01
C ILE A 281 -10.03 13.86 18.42
N ALA A 282 -9.60 13.90 19.68
CA ALA A 282 -8.58 12.99 20.18
C ALA A 282 -9.02 11.52 20.15
N ALA A 283 -10.28 11.24 20.50
CA ALA A 283 -10.84 9.88 20.43
C ALA A 283 -10.89 9.35 19.00
N ASN A 284 -11.34 10.17 18.04
CA ASN A 284 -11.38 9.81 16.63
C ASN A 284 -9.97 9.63 16.04
N PHE A 285 -8.98 10.46 16.41
CA PHE A 285 -7.59 10.22 16.02
C PHE A 285 -7.02 8.92 16.59
N ALA A 286 -7.33 8.60 17.86
CA ALA A 286 -6.93 7.33 18.46
C ALA A 286 -7.57 6.14 17.73
N GLY A 287 -8.86 6.24 17.40
CA GLY A 287 -9.58 5.25 16.60
C GLY A 287 -8.98 5.10 15.20
N LEU A 288 -8.71 6.20 14.51
CA LEU A 288 -8.12 6.25 13.18
C LEU A 288 -6.79 5.48 13.13
N THR A 289 -5.86 5.78 14.04
CA THR A 289 -4.57 5.09 14.14
C THR A 289 -4.76 3.60 14.44
N GLN A 290 -5.63 3.24 15.40
CA GLN A 290 -5.92 1.84 15.72
C GLN A 290 -6.56 1.06 14.57
N ALA A 291 -7.40 1.70 13.77
CA ALA A 291 -8.04 1.10 12.60
C ALA A 291 -7.02 0.88 11.47
N LEU A 292 -6.14 1.85 11.21
CA LEU A 292 -5.05 1.71 10.25
C LEU A 292 -4.05 0.60 10.67
N ASP A 293 -3.79 0.42 11.96
CA ASP A 293 -2.99 -0.70 12.49
C ASP A 293 -3.65 -2.07 12.26
N LYS A 294 -4.97 -2.10 12.04
CA LYS A 294 -5.77 -3.28 11.71
C LYS A 294 -6.09 -3.38 10.22
N SER A 295 -5.41 -2.62 9.35
CA SER A 295 -5.67 -2.63 7.90
C SER A 295 -5.61 -4.02 7.28
N SER A 296 -4.88 -4.97 7.87
CA SER A 296 -4.81 -6.37 7.43
C SER A 296 -6.15 -7.10 7.51
N THR A 297 -7.10 -6.60 8.30
CA THR A 297 -8.43 -7.20 8.45
C THR A 297 -9.56 -6.28 8.00
N ILE A 298 -9.34 -4.96 7.97
CA ILE A 298 -10.41 -4.00 7.63
C ILE A 298 -10.37 -3.51 6.18
N PHE A 299 -9.22 -3.56 5.50
CA PHE A 299 -9.14 -3.15 4.10
C PHE A 299 -9.52 -4.31 3.18
N ARG A 300 -10.22 -4.01 2.09
CA ARG A 300 -10.51 -4.98 1.03
C ARG A 300 -10.58 -4.31 -0.33
N ALA A 301 -10.17 -5.01 -1.37
CA ALA A 301 -10.49 -4.61 -2.73
C ALA A 301 -11.89 -5.10 -3.10
N HIS A 302 -12.60 -4.31 -3.90
CA HIS A 302 -13.86 -4.68 -4.52
C HIS A 302 -13.80 -4.49 -6.03
N SER A 303 -14.24 -5.53 -6.74
CA SER A 303 -14.49 -5.47 -8.17
C SER A 303 -15.64 -4.50 -8.50
N ASP A 304 -15.72 -4.09 -9.77
CA ASP A 304 -16.84 -3.28 -10.28
C ASP A 304 -18.21 -3.92 -9.96
N LYS A 305 -18.30 -5.24 -10.05
CA LYS A 305 -19.52 -6.01 -9.73
C LYS A 305 -19.88 -5.94 -8.23
N GLU A 306 -18.89 -6.07 -7.34
CA GLU A 306 -19.11 -5.98 -5.89
C GLU A 306 -19.48 -4.54 -5.47
N ALA A 307 -18.83 -3.54 -6.07
CA ALA A 307 -19.19 -2.13 -5.87
C ALA A 307 -20.62 -1.84 -6.35
N ALA A 308 -20.99 -2.35 -7.53
CA ALA A 308 -22.34 -2.21 -8.07
C ALA A 308 -23.41 -2.84 -7.17
N ALA A 309 -23.15 -4.04 -6.63
CA ALA A 309 -24.05 -4.70 -5.69
C ALA A 309 -24.29 -3.88 -4.41
N ASN A 310 -23.35 -2.99 -4.05
CA ASN A 310 -23.46 -2.09 -2.92
C ASN A 310 -23.97 -0.68 -3.29
N GLY A 311 -24.46 -0.47 -4.52
CA GLY A 311 -25.02 0.80 -4.97
C GLY A 311 -24.02 1.80 -5.54
N TYR A 312 -22.76 1.39 -5.76
CA TYR A 312 -21.69 2.26 -6.25
C TYR A 312 -21.36 2.03 -7.73
N ALA A 313 -22.37 1.71 -8.55
CA ALA A 313 -22.22 1.58 -10.00
C ALA A 313 -22.35 2.93 -10.71
N GLY A 314 -21.44 3.19 -11.63
CA GLY A 314 -21.56 4.22 -12.65
C GLY A 314 -22.45 3.77 -13.81
N PRO A 315 -22.73 4.67 -14.78
CA PRO A 315 -23.63 4.39 -15.90
C PRO A 315 -23.18 3.22 -16.79
N ASP A 316 -21.89 2.92 -16.84
CA ASP A 316 -21.28 1.84 -17.64
C ASP A 316 -21.06 0.55 -16.83
N GLY A 317 -21.55 0.50 -15.59
CA GLY A 317 -21.37 -0.62 -14.67
C GLY A 317 -20.01 -0.68 -13.98
N THR A 318 -19.10 0.27 -14.22
CA THR A 318 -17.87 0.42 -13.44
C THR A 318 -18.15 1.05 -12.08
N ALA A 319 -17.24 0.91 -11.12
CA ALA A 319 -17.39 1.62 -9.85
C ALA A 319 -17.44 3.15 -10.07
N ASN A 320 -18.27 3.89 -9.34
CA ASN A 320 -18.36 5.36 -9.42
C ASN A 320 -17.66 6.11 -8.27
N VAL A 321 -17.21 5.38 -7.25
CA VAL A 321 -16.40 5.91 -6.13
C VAL A 321 -15.06 5.18 -6.08
N ARG A 322 -14.03 5.83 -5.54
CA ARG A 322 -12.69 5.23 -5.35
C ARG A 322 -12.64 4.31 -4.14
N ALA A 323 -13.32 4.68 -3.08
CA ALA A 323 -13.45 3.87 -1.88
C ALA A 323 -14.80 4.17 -1.21
N TYR A 324 -15.19 3.28 -0.31
CA TYR A 324 -16.35 3.47 0.55
C TYR A 324 -16.24 2.58 1.78
N THR A 325 -16.91 2.98 2.85
CA THR A 325 -16.80 2.32 4.15
C THR A 325 -18.15 1.95 4.71
N THR A 326 -18.22 0.76 5.30
CA THR A 326 -19.32 0.35 6.17
C THR A 326 -18.86 0.51 7.61
N PHE A 327 -19.59 1.30 8.40
CA PHE A 327 -19.24 1.60 9.79
C PHE A 327 -18.94 0.32 10.58
N ASN A 328 -17.79 0.30 11.26
CA ASN A 328 -17.30 -0.82 12.05
C ASN A 328 -17.20 -2.19 11.32
N ASP A 329 -17.16 -2.22 9.98
CA ASP A 329 -16.96 -3.45 9.20
C ASP A 329 -15.70 -3.41 8.32
N LYS A 330 -15.75 -2.74 7.16
CA LYS A 330 -14.67 -2.71 6.16
C LYS A 330 -14.56 -1.37 5.46
N VAL A 331 -13.33 -1.04 5.10
CA VAL A 331 -12.99 -0.01 4.11
C VAL A 331 -12.71 -0.70 2.79
N SER A 332 -13.48 -0.36 1.76
CA SER A 332 -13.47 -1.04 0.47
C SER A 332 -12.88 -0.12 -0.60
N PHE A 333 -11.88 -0.62 -1.35
CA PHE A 333 -11.22 0.10 -2.44
C PHE A 333 -11.67 -0.48 -3.77
N THR A 334 -12.15 0.36 -4.67
CA THR A 334 -12.69 -0.08 -5.97
C THR A 334 -11.60 -0.05 -7.05
N THR A 335 -11.95 -0.54 -8.24
CA THR A 335 -11.10 -0.45 -9.42
C THR A 335 -10.69 0.99 -9.78
N LEU A 336 -11.44 2.01 -9.35
CA LEU A 336 -11.09 3.41 -9.54
C LEU A 336 -9.99 3.91 -8.59
N PHE A 337 -9.78 3.27 -7.45
CA PHE A 337 -8.82 3.72 -6.44
C PHE A 337 -7.38 3.92 -6.97
N PRO A 338 -6.79 2.99 -7.75
CA PRO A 338 -5.46 3.18 -8.31
C PRO A 338 -5.43 4.18 -9.48
N GLN A 339 -6.58 4.65 -9.98
CA GLN A 339 -6.68 5.41 -11.23
C GLN A 339 -6.88 6.91 -10.98
N GLY A 340 -6.11 7.73 -11.71
CA GLY A 340 -6.33 9.18 -11.79
C GLY A 340 -6.51 9.84 -10.43
N CYS A 341 -5.61 9.54 -9.49
CA CYS A 341 -5.51 10.12 -8.16
C CYS A 341 -4.03 10.05 -7.75
N GLY A 342 -3.44 11.14 -7.29
CA GLY A 342 -2.05 11.19 -6.84
C GLY A 342 -1.86 10.54 -5.47
N PRO A 343 -0.61 10.44 -4.97
CA PRO A 343 -0.32 9.83 -3.68
C PRO A 343 -1.01 10.56 -2.52
N ASN A 344 -1.04 11.89 -2.51
CA ASN A 344 -1.66 12.66 -1.43
C ASN A 344 -3.19 12.60 -1.51
N CYS A 345 -3.76 12.60 -2.73
CA CYS A 345 -5.18 12.34 -2.97
C CYS A 345 -5.60 10.98 -2.37
N ARG A 346 -4.85 9.90 -2.62
CA ARG A 346 -5.16 8.59 -2.04
C ARG A 346 -4.99 8.57 -0.53
N ALA A 347 -3.94 9.19 0.01
CA ALA A 347 -3.71 9.28 1.45
C ALA A 347 -4.88 9.97 2.17
N ALA A 348 -5.36 11.07 1.62
CA ALA A 348 -6.55 11.76 2.12
C ALA A 348 -7.80 10.88 2.07
N ILE A 349 -8.02 10.14 0.97
CA ILE A 349 -9.15 9.20 0.86
C ILE A 349 -9.04 8.09 1.93
N VAL A 350 -7.85 7.50 2.15
CA VAL A 350 -7.68 6.48 3.19
C VAL A 350 -8.01 7.04 4.57
N ALA A 351 -7.47 8.22 4.93
CA ALA A 351 -7.77 8.84 6.22
C ALA A 351 -9.27 9.15 6.38
N HIS A 352 -9.90 9.67 5.32
CA HIS A 352 -11.33 9.97 5.25
C HIS A 352 -12.18 8.73 5.48
N GLU A 353 -11.94 7.66 4.72
CA GLU A 353 -12.73 6.43 4.79
C GLU A 353 -12.59 5.74 6.15
N VAL A 354 -11.42 5.82 6.78
CA VAL A 354 -11.23 5.24 8.11
C VAL A 354 -11.96 6.06 9.19
N ILE A 355 -12.23 7.35 8.99
CA ILE A 355 -13.15 8.08 9.87
C ILE A 355 -14.57 7.51 9.79
N HIS A 356 -15.05 7.17 8.60
CA HIS A 356 -16.33 6.44 8.46
C HIS A 356 -16.35 5.08 9.15
N TYR A 357 -15.19 4.45 9.33
CA TYR A 357 -15.08 3.21 10.09
C TYR A 357 -15.21 3.44 11.61
N VAL A 358 -14.65 4.54 12.13
CA VAL A 358 -14.55 4.78 13.59
C VAL A 358 -15.64 5.68 14.17
N ASP A 359 -16.28 6.50 13.35
CA ASP A 359 -17.30 7.47 13.78
C ASP A 359 -18.60 7.24 13.02
N ASN A 360 -19.62 6.74 13.72
CA ASN A 360 -20.94 6.43 13.13
C ASN A 360 -21.67 7.67 12.61
N ASN A 361 -21.34 8.87 13.13
CA ASN A 361 -22.01 10.12 12.73
C ASN A 361 -21.40 10.74 11.49
N SER A 362 -20.23 10.26 11.05
CA SER A 362 -19.48 10.86 9.96
C SER A 362 -20.16 10.78 8.60
N GLY A 363 -21.07 9.81 8.41
CA GLY A 363 -21.86 9.67 7.17
C GLY A 363 -23.10 10.57 7.11
N ALA A 364 -23.42 11.34 8.15
CA ALA A 364 -24.58 12.23 8.15
C ALA A 364 -24.39 13.39 7.16
N ALA A 365 -25.47 13.85 6.52
CA ALA A 365 -25.40 14.81 5.41
C ALA A 365 -24.65 16.12 5.76
N ASN A 366 -24.81 16.64 6.98
CA ASN A 366 -24.13 17.86 7.42
C ASN A 366 -22.69 17.63 7.91
N ASN A 367 -22.33 16.37 8.17
CA ASN A 367 -21.02 15.98 8.69
C ASN A 367 -20.10 15.56 7.54
N HIS A 368 -20.65 14.95 6.48
CA HIS A 368 -19.89 14.52 5.30
C HIS A 368 -19.81 15.63 4.24
N ILE A 369 -19.08 16.71 4.53
CA ILE A 369 -18.88 17.82 3.59
C ILE A 369 -17.48 17.76 2.98
N PRO A 370 -17.33 17.73 1.65
CA PRO A 370 -16.02 17.65 1.02
C PRO A 370 -15.16 18.89 1.30
N GLU A 371 -13.85 18.68 1.48
CA GLU A 371 -12.86 19.72 1.81
C GLU A 371 -12.72 20.81 0.74
N TRP A 372 -13.11 20.47 -0.49
CA TRP A 372 -13.05 21.33 -1.66
C TRP A 372 -14.31 22.15 -1.89
N TYR A 373 -15.41 21.81 -1.21
CA TYR A 373 -16.70 22.44 -1.44
C TYR A 373 -16.81 23.77 -0.69
N GLU A 374 -16.18 24.80 -1.28
CA GLU A 374 -16.12 26.15 -0.77
C GLU A 374 -16.72 27.15 -1.77
N PRO A 375 -17.18 28.33 -1.32
CA PRO A 375 -17.56 29.40 -2.23
C PRO A 375 -16.43 29.71 -3.22
N PRO A 376 -16.74 29.98 -4.50
CA PRO A 376 -18.07 30.21 -5.07
C PRO A 376 -18.73 28.96 -5.68
N GLN A 377 -18.23 27.76 -5.41
CA GLN A 377 -18.81 26.52 -5.98
C GLN A 377 -20.26 26.34 -5.51
N ALA A 378 -21.08 25.63 -6.29
CA ALA A 378 -22.45 25.32 -5.91
C ALA A 378 -22.80 23.89 -6.34
N ASP A 379 -23.19 23.06 -5.38
CA ASP A 379 -23.71 21.72 -5.60
C ASP A 379 -25.00 21.56 -4.78
N PRO A 380 -26.17 21.44 -5.42
CA PRO A 380 -27.44 21.30 -4.71
C PRO A 380 -27.54 20.01 -3.91
N LYS A 381 -26.63 19.05 -4.10
CA LYS A 381 -26.57 17.79 -3.34
C LYS A 381 -25.77 17.90 -2.05
N ILE A 382 -24.92 18.93 -1.90
CA ILE A 382 -24.10 19.14 -0.70
C ILE A 382 -24.75 20.25 0.13
N PRO A 383 -25.20 19.96 1.37
CA PRO A 383 -26.14 20.82 2.08
C PRO A 383 -25.55 22.16 2.53
N LYS A 384 -24.22 22.27 2.68
CA LYS A 384 -23.53 23.51 3.02
C LYS A 384 -22.07 23.46 2.59
N HIS A 385 -21.44 24.63 2.47
CA HIS A 385 -20.00 24.74 2.25
C HIS A 385 -19.20 24.24 3.43
N TYR A 386 -17.98 23.77 3.16
CA TYR A 386 -17.04 23.29 4.16
C TYR A 386 -16.76 24.37 5.22
N SER A 387 -16.47 25.61 4.82
CA SER A 387 -16.29 26.75 5.74
C SER A 387 -17.54 27.15 6.55
N ALA A 388 -18.72 26.63 6.19
CA ALA A 388 -19.98 26.94 6.85
C ALA A 388 -20.42 25.84 7.85
N GLN A 389 -19.63 24.78 8.04
CA GLN A 389 -19.90 23.79 9.07
C GLN A 389 -19.75 24.39 10.47
N THR A 390 -20.57 23.91 11.41
CA THR A 390 -20.36 24.20 12.83
C THR A 390 -19.27 23.29 13.40
N ALA A 391 -18.77 23.62 14.60
CA ALA A 391 -17.85 22.73 15.31
C ALA A 391 -18.49 21.37 15.62
N ASP A 392 -19.79 21.32 15.98
CA ASP A 392 -20.51 20.08 16.25
C ASP A 392 -20.60 19.17 15.02
N GLU A 393 -20.61 19.74 13.82
CA GLU A 393 -20.63 18.99 12.56
C GLU A 393 -19.22 18.56 12.13
N ALA A 394 -18.25 19.48 12.21
CA ALA A 394 -16.90 19.25 11.71
C ALA A 394 -16.08 18.28 12.54
N ILE A 395 -16.35 18.11 13.84
CA ILE A 395 -15.72 17.03 14.63
C ILE A 395 -16.10 15.63 14.14
N HIS A 396 -17.17 15.50 13.36
CA HIS A 396 -17.61 14.26 12.73
C HIS A 396 -17.24 14.21 11.23
N ASN A 397 -16.70 15.29 10.65
CA ASN A 397 -16.36 15.32 9.24
C ASN A 397 -15.06 14.54 8.94
N SER A 398 -15.16 13.50 8.14
CA SER A 398 -14.02 12.69 7.67
C SER A 398 -12.96 13.52 6.94
N CYS A 399 -13.37 14.49 6.12
CA CYS A 399 -12.47 15.41 5.43
C CYS A 399 -11.68 16.31 6.38
N SER A 400 -12.22 16.63 7.56
CA SER A 400 -11.55 17.46 8.56
C SER A 400 -10.36 16.78 9.19
N TYR A 401 -10.42 15.48 9.48
CA TYR A 401 -9.27 14.74 10.01
C TYR A 401 -8.13 14.63 8.99
N ALA A 402 -8.45 14.32 7.73
CA ALA A 402 -7.46 14.25 6.65
C ALA A 402 -6.81 15.62 6.41
N SER A 403 -7.62 16.67 6.29
CA SER A 403 -7.14 18.03 5.99
C SER A 403 -6.38 18.65 7.16
N PHE A 404 -6.87 18.51 8.40
CA PHE A 404 -6.17 18.96 9.60
C PHE A 404 -4.80 18.29 9.75
N SER A 405 -4.75 16.98 9.51
CA SER A 405 -3.49 16.22 9.60
C SER A 405 -2.47 16.71 8.57
N ALA A 406 -2.90 16.87 7.31
CA ALA A 406 -2.06 17.40 6.25
C ALA A 406 -1.60 18.83 6.55
N HIS A 407 -2.49 19.69 7.07
CA HIS A 407 -2.18 21.07 7.41
C HIS A 407 -1.06 21.15 8.46
N LEU A 408 -1.15 20.39 9.54
CA LEU A 408 -0.10 20.37 10.55
C LEU A 408 1.21 19.76 10.05
N TYR A 409 1.14 18.75 9.19
CA TYR A 409 2.32 18.10 8.62
C TYR A 409 3.10 19.02 7.65
N TYR A 410 2.39 19.73 6.77
CA TYR A 410 3.00 20.59 5.76
C TYR A 410 3.23 22.03 6.23
N GLY A 411 2.53 22.46 7.28
CA GLY A 411 2.59 23.83 7.80
C GLY A 411 1.67 24.83 7.10
N ASP A 412 0.78 24.36 6.20
CA ASP A 412 -0.15 25.18 5.43
C ASP A 412 -1.43 24.42 5.00
N ASP A 413 -2.53 25.15 4.73
CA ASP A 413 -3.83 24.58 4.34
C ASP A 413 -3.82 24.05 2.89
N ARG A 414 -3.50 22.76 2.72
CA ARG A 414 -3.39 22.12 1.40
C ARG A 414 -4.62 21.35 0.93
N ARG A 415 -5.44 20.80 1.81
CA ARG A 415 -6.65 20.00 1.49
C ARG A 415 -6.50 19.08 0.26
N TYR A 416 -5.96 17.89 0.47
CA TYR A 416 -5.91 16.84 -0.55
C TYR A 416 -7.21 16.04 -0.61
N GLY A 417 -7.38 15.24 -1.68
CA GLY A 417 -8.57 14.43 -1.89
C GLY A 417 -9.19 14.70 -3.25
N TYR A 418 -10.51 14.67 -3.33
CA TYR A 418 -11.24 14.94 -4.59
C TYR A 418 -11.08 16.38 -5.07
N GLY A 419 -10.67 17.31 -4.20
CA GLY A 419 -10.34 18.69 -4.56
C GLY A 419 -9.00 18.88 -5.27
N ARG A 420 -8.07 17.96 -5.05
CA ARG A 420 -6.69 17.99 -5.58
C ARG A 420 -6.28 16.60 -6.03
N ILE A 421 -6.97 16.13 -7.07
CA ILE A 421 -6.89 14.75 -7.54
C ILE A 421 -5.49 14.40 -8.06
N MET A 422 -4.74 15.34 -8.63
CA MET A 422 -3.47 15.04 -9.29
C MET A 422 -2.26 14.98 -8.33
N ASP A 423 -2.44 15.34 -7.06
CA ASP A 423 -1.36 15.49 -6.08
C ASP A 423 -1.16 14.29 -5.14
#